data_AF-A0A7J8T059-F1
#
_entry.id   AF-A0A7J8T059-F1
#
_cell.length_a   1.000
_cell.length_b   1.000
_cell.length_c   1.000
_cell.angle_alpha   90.00
_cell.angle_beta   90.00
_cell.angle_gamma   90.00
#
_symmetry.space_group_name_H-M   'P 1'
#
loop_
_entity.id
_entity.type
_entity.pdbx_description
1 polymer ?
#
loop_
_entity_poly.entity_id
_entity_poly.type
_entity_poly.pdbx_seq_one_letter_code
_entity_poly.pdbx_strand_id
1 'polypeptide(L)'
;MGTTKLTQALLKNTKNPKLAWQLFKRIQSSPSNPCFLSSVPTIARILIRSKMLPEIDHLHLLLLSSQPQEKSLPSLISLVNLLAKSGFFDKAFSQFQSIRKIVVYNTLISSFCEEGKTGDVEKLVERMKEDGLFPDVVTFNARISALCSAGKVLEASRIFRDMQIDEALGLPRPNVITYN
;
A
#
# COMPACT_ATOMS: atom_id res chain seq x y z
N MET A 1 22.23 0.45 -8.88
CA MET A 1 22.36 0.43 -7.41
C MET A 1 22.41 -1.03 -6.95
N GLY A 2 23.51 -1.45 -6.31
CA GLY A 2 23.73 -2.84 -5.92
C GLY A 2 22.85 -3.29 -4.76
N THR A 3 22.38 -4.54 -4.80
CA THR A 3 21.67 -5.18 -3.69
C THR A 3 22.56 -5.18 -2.44
N THR A 4 22.04 -4.75 -1.29
CA THR A 4 22.79 -4.79 -0.03
C THR A 4 23.13 -6.24 0.36
N LYS A 5 24.23 -6.43 1.11
CA LYS A 5 24.62 -7.75 1.65
C LYS A 5 23.47 -8.43 2.40
N LEU A 6 22.65 -7.63 3.10
CA LEU A 6 21.44 -8.10 3.77
C LEU A 6 20.41 -8.65 2.78
N THR A 7 20.07 -7.90 1.71
CA THR A 7 19.13 -8.38 0.68
C THR A 7 19.60 -9.70 0.05
N GLN A 8 20.90 -9.85 -0.24
CA GLN A 8 21.44 -11.10 -0.77
C GLN A 8 21.32 -12.26 0.24
N ALA A 9 21.59 -12.02 1.52
CA ALA A 9 21.43 -13.03 2.56
C ALA A 9 19.96 -13.48 2.72
N LEU A 10 19.01 -12.55 2.62
CA LEU A 10 17.58 -12.87 2.66
C LEU A 10 17.13 -13.71 1.46
N LEU A 11 17.61 -13.37 0.25
CA LEU A 11 17.28 -14.13 -0.97
C LEU A 11 17.76 -15.59 -0.89
N LYS A 12 18.93 -15.83 -0.28
CA LYS A 12 19.44 -17.19 -0.04
C LYS A 12 18.61 -18.00 0.98
N ASN A 13 17.84 -17.33 1.83
CA ASN A 13 17.06 -17.96 2.90
C ASN A 13 15.54 -17.89 2.67
N THR A 14 15.10 -17.72 1.41
CA THR A 14 13.67 -17.62 1.05
C THR A 14 12.83 -18.84 1.46
N LYS A 15 13.45 -20.02 1.57
CA LYS A 15 12.79 -21.27 2.01
C LYS A 15 12.74 -21.45 3.53
N ASN A 16 13.45 -20.61 4.31
CA ASN A 16 13.45 -20.67 5.77
C ASN A 16 13.08 -19.29 6.34
N PRO A 17 11.78 -18.98 6.43
CA PRO A 17 11.32 -17.63 6.73
C PRO A 17 11.61 -17.19 8.18
N LYS A 18 11.64 -18.13 9.14
CA LYS A 18 12.06 -17.87 10.51
C LYS A 18 13.52 -17.44 10.59
N LEU A 19 14.41 -18.15 9.90
CA LEU A 19 15.83 -17.80 9.84
C LEU A 19 16.05 -16.47 9.12
N ALA A 20 15.37 -16.25 7.99
CA ALA A 20 15.43 -14.98 7.27
C ALA A 20 15.03 -13.79 8.17
N TRP A 21 13.98 -13.97 8.97
CA TRP A 21 13.55 -12.97 9.95
C TRP A 21 14.57 -12.71 11.05
N GLN A 22 15.17 -13.77 11.63
CA GLN A 22 16.22 -13.62 12.64
C GLN A 22 17.45 -12.88 12.09
N LEU A 23 17.87 -13.18 10.86
CA LEU A 23 18.97 -12.50 10.19
C LEU A 23 18.67 -11.01 9.98
N PHE A 24 17.45 -10.69 9.54
CA PHE A 24 17.00 -9.31 9.39
C PHE A 24 17.09 -8.53 10.71
N LYS A 25 16.51 -9.06 11.79
CA LYS A 25 16.55 -8.42 13.12
C LYS A 25 17.96 -8.20 13.63
N ARG A 26 18.84 -9.19 13.48
CA ARG A 26 20.23 -9.13 13.97
C ARG A 26 21.04 -8.03 13.27
N ILE A 27 20.81 -7.85 11.96
CA ILE A 27 21.51 -6.84 11.18
C ILE A 27 20.92 -5.45 11.42
N GLN A 28 19.61 -5.34 11.61
CA GLN A 28 18.95 -4.09 11.99
C GLN A 28 19.43 -3.57 13.36
N SER A 29 19.61 -4.45 14.34
CA SER A 29 20.12 -4.07 15.66
C SER A 29 21.59 -3.63 15.65
N SER A 30 22.29 -3.73 14.51
CA SER A 30 23.68 -3.34 14.40
C SER A 30 23.81 -1.85 14.04
N PRO A 31 24.56 -1.04 14.81
CA PRO A 31 24.74 0.39 14.57
C PRO A 31 25.46 0.73 13.25
N SER A 32 25.98 -0.27 12.53
CA SER A 32 26.78 -0.11 11.31
C SER A 32 26.01 -0.25 9.99
N ASN A 33 24.68 -0.47 10.00
CA ASN A 33 23.90 -0.67 8.76
C ASN A 33 22.76 0.36 8.59
N PRO A 34 23.06 1.55 8.03
CA PRO A 34 22.12 2.67 8.00
C PRO A 34 20.94 2.52 7.02
N CYS A 35 20.77 1.41 6.28
CA CYS A 35 19.68 1.31 5.30
C CYS A 35 19.08 -0.11 5.13
N PHE A 36 18.62 -0.70 6.23
CA PHE A 36 17.81 -1.93 6.21
C PHE A 36 16.52 -1.78 5.37
N LEU A 37 16.05 -0.54 5.18
CA LEU A 37 14.89 -0.18 4.35
C LEU A 37 14.94 -0.81 2.95
N SER A 38 16.12 -0.84 2.32
CA SER A 38 16.32 -1.48 1.00
C SER A 38 16.01 -2.97 0.95
N SER A 39 16.06 -3.64 2.11
CA SER A 39 15.80 -5.07 2.26
C SER A 39 14.36 -5.38 2.70
N VAL A 40 13.59 -4.36 3.11
CA VAL A 40 12.20 -4.47 3.58
C VAL A 40 11.29 -5.17 2.55
N PRO A 41 11.29 -4.81 1.25
CA PRO A 41 10.44 -5.49 0.28
C PRO A 41 10.75 -6.99 0.15
N THR A 42 12.02 -7.37 0.36
CA THR A 42 12.45 -8.76 0.26
C THR A 42 12.00 -9.57 1.47
N ILE A 43 12.21 -9.06 2.68
CA ILE A 43 11.72 -9.74 3.89
C ILE A 43 10.19 -9.77 3.93
N ALA A 44 9.52 -8.68 3.52
CA ALA A 44 8.06 -8.63 3.44
C ALA A 44 7.50 -9.76 2.55
N ARG A 45 8.05 -9.94 1.33
CA ARG A 45 7.64 -11.04 0.44
C ARG A 45 7.83 -12.43 1.07
N ILE A 46 8.91 -12.65 1.83
CA ILE A 46 9.18 -13.93 2.50
C ILE A 46 8.14 -14.18 3.61
N LEU A 47 7.90 -13.19 4.47
CA LEU A 47 6.95 -13.30 5.57
C LEU A 47 5.52 -13.51 5.08
N ILE A 48 5.12 -12.76 4.05
CA ILE A 48 3.78 -12.84 3.44
C ILE A 48 3.54 -14.22 2.83
N ARG A 49 4.48 -14.73 2.01
CA ARG A 49 4.37 -16.09 1.43
C ARG A 49 4.27 -17.17 2.49
N SER A 50 4.88 -16.94 3.65
CA SER A 50 4.92 -17.89 4.76
C SER A 50 3.80 -17.68 5.78
N LYS A 51 2.88 -16.74 5.53
CA LYS A 51 1.77 -16.36 6.43
C LYS A 51 2.22 -16.01 7.87
N MET A 52 3.41 -15.44 8.01
CA MET A 52 4.00 -15.05 9.30
C MET A 52 3.46 -13.68 9.75
N LEU A 53 2.17 -13.64 10.11
CA LEU A 53 1.45 -12.40 10.45
C LEU A 53 2.02 -11.62 11.65
N PRO A 54 2.45 -12.25 12.75
CA PRO A 54 3.06 -11.52 13.87
C PRO A 54 4.35 -10.80 13.49
N GLU A 55 5.17 -11.42 12.64
CA GLU A 55 6.41 -10.82 12.14
C GLU A 55 6.14 -9.68 11.15
N ILE A 56 5.05 -9.76 10.40
CA ILE A 56 4.57 -8.67 9.53
C ILE A 56 4.16 -7.45 10.37
N ASP A 57 3.48 -7.65 11.51
CA ASP A 57 3.18 -6.56 12.44
C ASP A 57 4.42 -5.95 13.06
N HIS A 58 5.35 -6.81 13.47
CA HIS A 58 6.60 -6.34 14.05
C HIS A 58 7.40 -5.53 13.03
N LEU A 59 7.47 -5.98 11.77
CA LEU A 59 8.11 -5.23 10.69
C LEU A 59 7.46 -3.86 10.49
N HIS A 60 6.12 -3.78 10.52
CA HIS A 60 5.40 -2.52 10.42
C HIS A 60 5.70 -1.58 11.60
N LEU A 61 5.66 -2.09 12.84
CA LEU A 61 6.01 -1.32 14.04
C LEU A 61 7.44 -0.79 13.98
N LEU A 62 8.40 -1.60 13.52
CA LEU A 62 9.79 -1.20 13.35
C LEU A 62 9.94 -0.01 12.39
N LEU A 63 9.22 -0.05 11.26
CA LEU A 63 9.23 1.01 10.26
C LEU A 63 8.58 2.32 10.75
N LEU A 64 7.61 2.23 11.66
CA LEU A 64 7.03 3.40 12.34
C LEU A 64 8.00 4.02 13.36
N SER A 65 8.74 3.17 14.08
CA SER A 65 9.71 3.60 15.09
C SER A 65 11.05 4.11 14.51
N SER A 66 11.35 3.85 13.24
CA SER A 66 12.61 4.28 12.62
C SER A 66 12.58 5.77 12.27
N GLN A 67 13.50 6.55 12.83
CA GLN A 67 13.68 7.97 12.53
C GLN A 67 14.79 8.18 11.49
N PRO A 68 14.62 9.09 10.50
CA PRO A 68 13.46 9.94 10.25
C PRO A 68 12.31 9.18 9.56
N GLN A 69 11.06 9.38 10.02
CA GLN A 69 9.85 8.76 9.46
C GLN A 69 9.63 9.05 7.96
N GLU A 70 10.13 10.18 7.45
CA GLU A 70 10.05 10.48 6.01
C GLU A 70 10.77 9.46 5.14
N LYS A 71 11.88 8.89 5.62
CA LYS A 71 12.66 7.90 4.88
C LYS A 71 12.03 6.50 4.92
N SER A 72 11.26 6.19 5.97
CA SER A 72 10.60 4.88 6.11
C SER A 72 9.25 4.80 5.42
N LEU A 73 8.61 5.95 5.11
CA LEU A 73 7.30 6.00 4.46
C LEU A 73 7.22 5.22 3.13
N PRO A 74 8.19 5.28 2.20
CA PRO A 74 8.16 4.45 0.99
C PRO A 74 8.22 2.95 1.29
N SER A 75 8.93 2.55 2.35
CA SER A 75 9.02 1.14 2.77
C SER A 75 7.73 0.66 3.42
N LEU A 76 7.06 1.52 4.19
CA LEU A 76 5.72 1.27 4.75
C LEU A 76 4.68 1.12 3.63
N ILE A 77 4.67 2.02 2.65
CA ILE A 77 3.78 1.94 1.48
C ILE A 77 4.05 0.65 0.70
N SER A 78 5.31 0.30 0.48
CA SER A 78 5.67 -0.95 -0.20
C SER A 78 5.18 -2.19 0.56
N LEU A 79 5.27 -2.21 1.89
CA LEU A 79 4.75 -3.32 2.72
C LEU A 79 3.23 -3.46 2.60
N VAL A 80 2.50 -2.34 2.73
CA VAL A 80 1.04 -2.31 2.61
C VAL A 80 0.59 -2.78 1.22
N ASN A 81 1.25 -2.32 0.14
CA ASN A 81 0.99 -2.78 -1.21
C ASN A 81 1.26 -4.28 -1.40
N LEU A 82 2.34 -4.80 -0.83
CA LEU A 82 2.66 -6.22 -0.93
C LEU A 82 1.62 -7.09 -0.21
N LEU A 83 1.09 -6.62 0.93
CA LEU A 83 0.00 -7.30 1.63
C LEU A 83 -1.29 -7.32 0.82
N ALA A 84 -1.67 -6.16 0.26
CA ALA A 84 -2.79 -6.02 -0.66
C ALA A 84 -2.68 -7.00 -1.84
N LYS A 85 -1.58 -6.91 -2.60
CA LYS A 85 -1.32 -7.78 -3.77
C LYS A 85 -1.23 -9.27 -3.47
N SER A 86 -1.06 -9.63 -2.20
CA SER A 86 -0.96 -11.03 -1.77
C SER A 86 -2.24 -11.57 -1.12
N GLY A 87 -3.33 -10.80 -1.12
CA GLY A 87 -4.61 -11.26 -0.58
C GLY A 87 -4.88 -10.93 0.89
N PHE A 88 -3.93 -10.30 1.61
CA PHE A 88 -4.04 -10.05 3.05
C PHE A 88 -4.66 -8.68 3.34
N PHE A 89 -5.90 -8.49 2.88
CA PHE A 89 -6.59 -7.19 2.90
C PHE A 89 -6.79 -6.64 4.30
N ASP A 90 -7.34 -7.44 5.22
CA ASP A 90 -7.57 -7.01 6.61
C ASP A 90 -6.27 -6.56 7.27
N LYS A 91 -5.15 -7.19 6.89
CA LYS A 91 -3.82 -6.86 7.42
C LYS A 91 -3.24 -5.60 6.81
N ALA A 92 -3.32 -5.48 5.48
CA ALA A 92 -2.95 -4.26 4.77
C ALA A 92 -3.73 -3.07 5.34
N PHE A 93 -5.03 -3.28 5.59
CA PHE A 93 -5.96 -2.31 6.14
C PHE A 93 -5.66 -1.95 7.61
N SER A 94 -5.36 -2.94 8.46
CA SER A 94 -4.98 -2.72 9.87
C SER A 94 -3.67 -1.93 10.00
N GLN A 95 -2.67 -2.26 9.18
CA GLN A 95 -1.40 -1.51 9.17
C GLN A 95 -1.57 -0.10 8.62
N PHE A 96 -2.43 0.03 7.60
CA PHE A 96 -2.81 1.29 6.99
C PHE A 96 -3.40 2.32 8.00
N GLN A 97 -4.28 1.89 8.93
CA GLN A 97 -4.89 2.79 9.93
C GLN A 97 -3.88 3.53 10.82
N SER A 98 -2.65 3.02 10.92
CA SER A 98 -1.58 3.64 11.70
C SER A 98 -0.84 4.76 10.96
N ILE A 99 -1.01 4.92 9.64
CA ILE A 99 -0.24 5.84 8.80
C ILE A 99 -1.09 7.04 8.31
N ARG A 100 -2.43 6.92 8.29
CA ARG A 100 -3.44 7.95 7.92
C ARG A 100 -2.93 9.06 6.97
N LYS A 101 -2.57 8.71 5.73
CA LYS A 101 -2.12 9.67 4.68
C LYS A 101 -2.80 9.39 3.34
N ILE A 102 -3.19 10.46 2.63
CA ILE A 102 -3.81 10.42 1.28
C ILE A 102 -3.02 9.54 0.31
N VAL A 103 -1.69 9.66 0.30
CA VAL A 103 -0.81 8.88 -0.58
C VAL A 103 -1.03 7.38 -0.41
N VAL A 104 -1.26 6.90 0.81
CA VAL A 104 -1.46 5.47 1.08
C VAL A 104 -2.84 5.00 0.63
N TYR A 105 -3.88 5.82 0.83
CA TYR A 105 -5.23 5.57 0.28
C TYR A 105 -5.20 5.43 -1.23
N ASN A 106 -4.61 6.41 -1.93
CA ASN A 106 -4.50 6.38 -3.39
C ASN A 106 -3.75 5.13 -3.89
N THR A 107 -2.73 4.70 -3.15
CA THR A 107 -1.95 3.53 -3.51
C THR A 107 -2.73 2.22 -3.33
N LEU A 108 -3.44 2.07 -2.21
CA LEU A 108 -4.31 0.90 -1.97
C LEU A 108 -5.46 0.83 -2.97
N ILE A 109 -6.12 1.97 -3.22
CA ILE A 109 -7.20 2.08 -4.20
C ILE A 109 -6.67 1.66 -5.58
N SER A 110 -5.54 2.18 -6.02
CA SER A 110 -4.92 1.79 -7.29
C SER A 110 -4.62 0.29 -7.35
N SER A 111 -4.08 -0.30 -6.28
CA SER A 111 -3.79 -1.74 -6.22
C SER A 111 -5.05 -2.60 -6.27
N PHE A 112 -6.13 -2.19 -5.59
CA PHE A 112 -7.39 -2.94 -5.60
C PHE A 112 -8.12 -2.81 -6.94
N CYS A 113 -7.96 -1.66 -7.60
CA CYS A 113 -8.42 -1.42 -8.96
C CYS A 113 -7.73 -2.39 -9.96
N GLU A 114 -6.40 -2.54 -9.89
CA GLU A 114 -5.63 -3.50 -10.71
C GLU A 114 -6.11 -4.95 -10.53
N GLU A 115 -6.63 -5.29 -9.35
CA GLU A 115 -7.14 -6.63 -9.02
C GLU A 115 -8.64 -6.81 -9.28
N GLY A 116 -9.33 -5.79 -9.80
CA GLY A 116 -10.77 -5.83 -10.09
C GLY A 116 -11.68 -5.85 -8.84
N LYS A 117 -11.16 -5.49 -7.66
CA LYS A 117 -11.89 -5.53 -6.38
C LYS A 117 -12.72 -4.27 -6.15
N THR A 118 -13.67 -4.02 -7.04
CA THR A 118 -14.48 -2.79 -7.02
C THR A 118 -15.20 -2.57 -5.69
N GLY A 119 -15.67 -3.63 -5.02
CA GLY A 119 -16.37 -3.51 -3.73
C GLY A 119 -15.47 -3.06 -2.57
N ASP A 120 -14.18 -3.39 -2.61
CA ASP A 120 -13.23 -2.98 -1.57
C ASP A 120 -12.67 -1.57 -1.83
N VAL A 121 -12.63 -1.15 -3.09
CA VAL A 121 -12.35 0.24 -3.47
C VAL A 121 -13.38 1.18 -2.85
N GLU A 122 -14.67 0.85 -2.90
CA GLU A 122 -15.72 1.68 -2.28
C GLU A 122 -15.53 1.83 -0.76
N LYS A 123 -15.27 0.73 -0.06
CA LYS A 123 -14.99 0.76 1.39
C LYS A 123 -13.79 1.63 1.74
N LEU A 124 -12.75 1.63 0.91
CA LEU A 124 -11.58 2.49 1.10
C LEU A 124 -11.91 3.96 0.89
N VAL A 125 -12.71 4.29 -0.13
CA VAL A 125 -13.14 5.68 -0.41
C VAL A 125 -14.04 6.23 0.70
N GLU A 126 -14.99 5.42 1.19
CA GLU A 126 -15.84 5.79 2.32
C GLU A 126 -15.01 6.06 3.57
N ARG A 127 -14.08 5.15 3.88
CA ARG A 127 -13.24 5.31 5.06
C ARG A 127 -12.26 6.47 4.97
N MET A 128 -11.76 6.78 3.77
CA MET A 128 -10.96 7.99 3.54
C MET A 128 -11.70 9.23 4.02
N LYS A 129 -13.00 9.32 3.71
CA LYS A 129 -13.88 10.41 4.18
C LYS A 129 -14.11 10.36 5.69
N GLU A 130 -14.35 9.17 6.27
CA GLU A 130 -14.48 8.99 7.74
C GLU A 130 -13.22 9.45 8.49
N ASP A 131 -12.04 9.25 7.91
CA ASP A 131 -10.75 9.70 8.44
C ASP A 131 -10.48 11.20 8.24
N GLY A 132 -11.44 11.96 7.69
CA GLY A 132 -11.30 13.39 7.40
C GLY A 132 -10.37 13.70 6.23
N LEU A 133 -10.05 12.70 5.41
CA LEU A 133 -9.26 12.85 4.19
C LEU A 133 -10.21 12.92 2.99
N PHE A 134 -9.99 13.89 2.11
CA PHE A 134 -10.85 14.06 0.95
C PHE A 134 -10.26 13.32 -0.25
N PRO A 135 -11.03 12.40 -0.88
CA PRO A 135 -10.62 11.76 -2.13
C PRO A 135 -10.27 12.80 -3.19
N ASP A 136 -9.12 12.64 -3.83
CA ASP A 136 -8.61 13.56 -4.85
C ASP A 136 -8.84 13.00 -6.26
N VAL A 137 -8.43 13.77 -7.29
CA VAL A 137 -8.63 13.37 -8.69
C VAL A 137 -7.98 12.02 -8.98
N VAL A 138 -6.88 11.67 -8.30
CA VAL A 138 -6.21 10.38 -8.45
C VAL A 138 -7.09 9.27 -7.91
N THR A 139 -7.72 9.49 -6.75
CA THR A 139 -8.69 8.54 -6.17
C THR A 139 -9.83 8.23 -7.14
N PHE A 140 -10.45 9.26 -7.72
CA PHE A 140 -11.59 9.09 -8.60
C PHE A 140 -11.22 8.52 -9.98
N ASN A 141 -10.06 8.90 -10.52
CA ASN A 141 -9.56 8.32 -11.77
C ASN A 141 -9.31 6.82 -11.63
N ALA A 142 -8.67 6.39 -10.54
CA ALA A 142 -8.47 4.97 -10.26
C ALA A 142 -9.80 4.22 -10.16
N ARG A 143 -10.79 4.82 -9.50
CA ARG A 143 -12.14 4.26 -9.36
C ARG A 143 -12.87 4.12 -10.71
N ILE A 144 -12.86 5.16 -11.54
CA ILE A 144 -13.43 5.13 -12.90
C ILE A 144 -12.77 4.04 -13.74
N SER A 145 -11.44 3.96 -13.73
CA SER A 145 -10.66 2.97 -14.48
C SER A 145 -11.01 1.52 -14.08
N ALA A 146 -11.17 1.26 -12.78
CA ALA A 146 -11.56 -0.06 -12.28
C ALA A 146 -12.98 -0.46 -12.68
N LEU A 147 -13.93 0.47 -12.59
CA LEU A 147 -15.32 0.22 -12.99
C LEU A 147 -15.43 -0.05 -14.49
N CYS A 148 -14.69 0.70 -15.32
CA CYS A 148 -14.58 0.43 -16.76
C CYS A 148 -13.99 -0.96 -17.02
N SER A 149 -12.89 -1.32 -16.34
CA SER A 149 -12.25 -2.63 -16.49
C SER A 149 -13.13 -3.80 -16.03
N ALA A 150 -14.01 -3.57 -15.05
CA ALA A 150 -14.99 -4.53 -14.57
C ALA A 150 -16.29 -4.56 -15.40
N GLY A 151 -16.37 -3.81 -16.51
CA GLY A 151 -17.55 -3.73 -17.37
C GLY A 151 -18.71 -2.89 -16.79
N LYS A 152 -18.53 -2.25 -15.64
CA LYS A 152 -19.51 -1.39 -14.96
C LYS A 152 -19.48 0.04 -15.48
N VAL A 153 -19.54 0.19 -16.80
CA VAL A 153 -19.34 1.47 -17.50
C VAL A 153 -20.38 2.54 -17.11
N LEU A 154 -21.61 2.13 -16.78
CA LEU A 154 -22.67 3.05 -16.34
C LEU A 154 -22.35 3.70 -14.99
N GLU A 155 -21.80 2.94 -14.05
CA GLU A 155 -21.36 3.45 -12.75
C GLU A 155 -20.17 4.41 -12.91
N ALA A 156 -19.18 4.02 -13.73
CA ALA A 156 -18.04 4.86 -14.07
C ALA A 156 -18.47 6.20 -14.69
N SER A 157 -19.41 6.15 -15.64
CA SER A 157 -19.96 7.33 -16.30
C SER A 157 -20.73 8.24 -15.36
N ARG A 158 -21.40 7.67 -14.34
CA ARG A 158 -22.10 8.47 -13.32
C ARG A 158 -21.09 9.25 -12.47
N ILE A 159 -20.06 8.57 -11.98
CA ILE A 159 -18.98 9.21 -11.19
C ILE A 159 -18.31 10.32 -11.99
N PHE A 160 -18.00 10.07 -13.27
CA PHE A 160 -17.42 11.07 -14.15
C PHE A 160 -18.30 12.32 -14.29
N ARG A 161 -19.61 12.14 -14.50
CA ARG A 161 -20.57 13.26 -14.54
C ARG A 161 -20.65 13.99 -13.21
N ASP A 162 -20.71 13.26 -12.10
CA ASP A 162 -20.77 13.85 -10.75
C ASP A 162 -19.53 14.74 -10.50
N MET A 163 -18.33 14.33 -10.97
CA MET A 163 -17.11 15.14 -10.91
C MET A 163 -17.17 16.40 -11.79
N GLN A 164 -17.92 16.39 -12.90
CA GLN A 164 -18.06 17.55 -13.82
C GLN A 164 -19.05 18.59 -13.30
N ILE A 165 -20.08 18.14 -12.58
CA ILE A 165 -21.24 18.96 -12.26
C ILE A 165 -21.07 19.70 -10.92
N ASP A 166 -20.35 19.12 -9.94
CA ASP A 166 -20.51 19.61 -8.57
C ASP A 166 -19.21 19.75 -7.75
N GLU A 167 -18.76 20.99 -7.58
CA GLU A 167 -17.78 21.38 -6.56
C GLU A 167 -18.37 21.31 -5.14
N ALA A 168 -19.70 21.40 -4.96
CA ALA A 168 -20.37 21.36 -3.66
C ALA A 168 -20.51 19.94 -3.08
N LEU A 169 -20.37 18.89 -3.90
CA LEU A 169 -20.23 17.49 -3.43
C LEU A 169 -18.81 17.18 -2.91
N GLY A 170 -17.89 18.14 -2.95
CA GLY A 170 -16.49 17.95 -2.55
C GLY A 170 -15.73 17.02 -3.50
N LEU A 171 -16.18 16.93 -4.76
CA LEU A 171 -15.56 16.09 -5.78
C LEU A 171 -14.47 16.88 -6.53
N PRO A 172 -13.33 16.25 -6.84
CA PRO A 172 -12.25 16.89 -7.57
C PRO A 172 -12.59 17.01 -9.06
N ARG A 173 -12.15 18.10 -9.69
CA ARG A 173 -12.34 18.32 -11.13
C ARG A 173 -11.64 17.24 -11.96
N PRO A 174 -12.28 16.69 -13.01
CA PRO A 174 -11.64 15.77 -13.94
C PRO A 174 -10.39 16.37 -14.59
N ASN A 175 -9.38 15.54 -14.84
CA ASN A 175 -8.16 15.93 -15.55
C ASN A 175 -7.92 15.03 -16.77
N VAL A 176 -6.81 15.22 -17.50
CA VAL A 176 -6.49 14.49 -18.73
C VAL A 176 -6.56 12.97 -18.56
N ILE A 177 -6.23 12.43 -17.39
CA ILE A 177 -6.29 10.99 -17.12
C ILE A 177 -7.74 10.51 -17.01
N THR A 178 -8.67 11.34 -16.53
CA THR A 178 -10.08 11.00 -16.40
C THR A 178 -10.77 10.79 -17.75
N TYR A 179 -10.29 11.43 -18.82
CA TYR A 179 -10.88 11.38 -20.16
C TYR A 179 -10.32 10.23 -21.04
N ASN A 180 -9.25 9.57 -20.62
CA ASN A 180 -8.58 8.48 -21.34
C ASN A 180 -9.13 7.11 -20.93
#